data_AF-A0A3L9M9V1-F1
#
_entry.id   AF-A0A3L9M9V1-F1
#
_cell.length_a   1.000
_cell.length_b   1.000
_cell.length_c   1.000
_cell.angle_alpha   90.00
_cell.angle_beta   90.00
_cell.angle_gamma   90.00
#
_symmetry.space_group_name_H-M   'P 1'
#
loop_
_entity.id
_entity.type
_entity.pdbx_description
1 polymer ?
#
loop_
_entity_poly.entity_id
_entity_poly.type
_entity_poly.pdbx_seq_one_letter_code
_entity_poly.pdbx_strand_id
1 'polypeptide(L)'
;MTAKKTTLEKLDQKTLLKYIQPESQFTNDAKIIAFQILTERNYKFSELEQNYLTELKIKKTDEIEQNKFIHPKYITASNFVFISAGLGIISFSFSLFARDIGEVIGGAISLGSVFLIGFLIRKGISVMKHVLLVFFLLGILLSLKFLPVLIVFYPIEAIIFLIQSILQFLAIIYLYRIPKVGK
;
A
#
# COMPACT_ATOMS: atom_id res chain seq x y z
N MET A 1 -19.81 4.70 -0.72
CA MET A 1 -20.40 5.43 -1.86
C MET A 1 -20.09 6.91 -1.68
N THR A 2 -19.31 7.52 -2.58
CA THR A 2 -18.95 8.94 -2.50
C THR A 2 -20.06 9.78 -3.11
N ALA A 3 -20.56 10.78 -2.37
CA ALA A 3 -21.57 11.70 -2.88
C ALA A 3 -20.96 12.58 -3.99
N LYS A 4 -21.69 12.78 -5.09
CA LYS A 4 -21.26 13.66 -6.19
C LYS A 4 -21.72 15.08 -5.92
N LYS A 5 -20.79 16.04 -5.95
CA LYS A 5 -21.07 17.48 -5.77
C LYS A 5 -22.20 17.97 -6.69
N THR A 6 -22.15 17.58 -7.97
CA THR A 6 -23.13 17.94 -8.99
C THR A 6 -24.57 17.49 -8.70
N THR A 7 -24.76 16.46 -7.87
CA THR A 7 -26.10 16.04 -7.42
C THR A 7 -26.60 16.94 -6.29
N LEU A 8 -25.75 17.27 -5.33
CA LEU A 8 -26.11 18.10 -4.18
C LEU A 8 -26.27 19.59 -4.56
N GLU A 9 -25.55 20.06 -5.57
CA GLU A 9 -25.67 21.45 -6.08
C GLU A 9 -27.06 21.78 -6.61
N LYS A 10 -27.84 20.79 -7.02
CA LYS A 10 -29.23 20.95 -7.48
C LYS A 10 -30.22 21.13 -6.33
N LEU A 11 -29.82 20.82 -5.10
CA LEU A 11 -30.68 20.91 -3.92
C LEU A 11 -30.82 22.38 -3.48
N ASP A 12 -32.00 22.72 -2.97
CA ASP A 12 -32.26 24.01 -2.38
C ASP A 12 -31.55 24.15 -1.01
N GLN A 13 -31.42 25.39 -0.54
CA GLN A 13 -30.71 25.68 0.70
C GLN A 13 -31.34 24.96 1.91
N LYS A 14 -32.67 24.89 2.03
CA LYS A 14 -33.34 24.23 3.15
C LYS A 14 -33.03 22.74 3.18
N THR A 15 -32.95 22.10 2.02
CA THR A 15 -32.55 20.69 1.92
C THR A 15 -31.08 20.50 2.28
N LEU A 16 -30.17 21.36 1.82
CA LEU A 16 -28.75 21.29 2.19
C LEU A 16 -28.52 21.50 3.70
N LEU A 17 -29.35 22.31 4.37
CA LEU A 17 -29.26 22.48 5.82
C LEU A 17 -29.56 21.19 6.59
N LYS A 18 -30.42 20.31 6.06
CA LYS A 18 -30.63 18.97 6.64
C LYS A 18 -29.40 18.08 6.55
N TYR A 19 -28.51 18.32 5.57
CA TYR A 19 -27.28 17.54 5.43
C TYR A 19 -26.29 17.86 6.55
N ILE A 20 -26.17 19.14 6.90
CA ILE A 20 -25.17 19.61 7.87
C ILE A 20 -25.58 19.40 9.34
N GLN A 21 -26.78 18.88 9.59
CA GLN A 21 -27.21 18.52 10.93
C GLN A 21 -26.35 17.38 11.52
N PRO A 22 -25.85 17.51 12.76
CA PRO A 22 -25.02 16.48 13.41
C PRO A 22 -25.66 15.08 13.40
N GLU A 23 -26.95 15.03 13.71
CA GLU A 23 -27.81 13.85 13.80
C GLU A 23 -28.28 13.31 12.45
N SER A 24 -27.95 13.97 11.33
CA SER A 24 -28.43 13.54 10.03
C SER A 24 -27.80 12.21 9.60
N GLN A 25 -28.58 11.39 8.90
CA GLN A 25 -28.18 10.05 8.43
C GLN A 25 -27.26 10.07 7.20
N PHE A 26 -26.89 11.24 6.70
CA PHE A 26 -26.04 11.37 5.51
C PHE A 26 -24.57 11.02 5.83
N THR A 27 -23.82 10.61 4.81
CA THR A 27 -22.40 10.28 4.95
C THR A 27 -21.55 11.52 5.23
N ASN A 28 -20.44 11.37 5.96
CA ASN A 28 -19.51 12.48 6.27
C ASN A 28 -19.09 13.25 5.01
N ASP A 29 -18.84 12.54 3.90
CA ASP A 29 -18.55 13.14 2.59
C ASP A 29 -19.68 14.04 2.09
N ALA A 30 -20.93 13.57 2.15
CA ALA A 30 -22.09 14.36 1.73
C ALA A 30 -22.28 15.60 2.61
N LYS A 31 -22.02 15.48 3.93
CA LYS A 31 -22.07 16.60 4.87
C LYS A 31 -21.04 17.67 4.52
N ILE A 32 -19.78 17.27 4.29
CA ILE A 32 -18.69 18.19 3.90
C ILE A 32 -19.01 18.89 2.57
N ILE A 33 -19.55 18.16 1.58
CA ILE A 33 -19.96 18.73 0.30
C ILE A 33 -21.11 19.73 0.49
N ALA A 34 -22.08 19.44 1.35
CA ALA A 34 -23.17 20.37 1.66
C ALA A 34 -22.66 21.66 2.30
N PHE A 35 -21.71 21.58 3.25
CA PHE A 35 -21.01 22.73 3.81
C PHE A 35 -20.31 23.57 2.73
N GLN A 36 -19.63 22.94 1.77
CA GLN A 36 -18.98 23.65 0.66
C GLN A 36 -19.99 24.41 -0.21
N ILE A 37 -21.08 23.76 -0.63
CA ILE A 37 -22.11 24.40 -1.47
C ILE A 37 -22.78 25.55 -0.72
N LEU A 38 -23.08 25.39 0.56
CA LEU A 38 -23.63 26.46 1.39
C LEU A 38 -22.66 27.65 1.53
N THR A 39 -21.37 27.38 1.65
CA THR A 39 -20.32 28.42 1.65
C THR A 39 -20.29 29.17 0.32
N GLU A 40 -20.33 28.46 -0.81
CA GLU A 40 -20.39 29.04 -2.17
C GLU A 40 -21.66 29.90 -2.37
N ARG A 41 -22.74 29.57 -1.67
CA ARG A 41 -24.00 30.33 -1.65
C ARG A 41 -24.01 31.45 -0.61
N ASN A 42 -22.86 31.79 -0.01
CA ASN A 42 -22.70 32.84 1.01
C ASN A 42 -23.55 32.62 2.28
N TYR A 43 -23.84 31.37 2.62
CA TYR A 43 -24.50 31.06 3.89
C TYR A 43 -23.56 31.37 5.08
N LYS A 44 -24.10 32.02 6.11
CA LYS A 44 -23.37 32.34 7.34
C LYS A 44 -23.56 31.24 8.36
N PHE A 45 -22.51 30.47 8.61
CA PHE A 45 -22.52 29.41 9.62
C PHE A 45 -22.36 29.97 11.02
N SER A 46 -23.12 29.39 11.96
CA SER A 46 -22.91 29.53 13.39
C SER A 46 -21.58 28.91 13.82
N GLU A 47 -21.10 29.29 15.00
CA GLU A 47 -19.86 28.75 15.58
C GLU A 47 -19.93 27.23 15.78
N LEU A 48 -21.09 26.71 16.19
CA LEU A 48 -21.32 25.27 16.35
C LEU A 48 -21.19 24.51 15.02
N GLU A 49 -21.73 25.06 13.93
CA GLU A 49 -21.64 24.47 12.60
C GLU A 49 -20.20 24.49 12.06
N GLN A 50 -19.43 25.55 12.37
CA GLN A 50 -18.01 25.63 12.00
C GLN A 50 -17.15 24.62 12.76
N ASN A 51 -17.42 24.43 14.06
CA ASN A 51 -16.78 23.39 14.86
C ASN A 51 -17.11 22.01 14.32
N TYR A 52 -18.38 21.76 13.98
CA TYR A 52 -18.80 20.49 13.39
C TYR A 52 -18.13 20.21 12.04
N LEU A 53 -18.00 21.20 11.16
CA LEU A 53 -17.25 21.07 9.91
C LEU A 53 -15.77 20.71 10.16
N THR A 54 -15.17 21.30 11.19
CA THR A 54 -13.79 21.02 11.58
C THR A 54 -13.64 19.57 12.05
N GLU A 55 -14.55 19.09 12.91
CA GLU A 55 -14.59 17.68 13.32
C GLU A 55 -14.77 16.72 12.13
N LEU A 56 -15.65 17.04 11.18
CA LEU A 56 -15.86 16.24 9.97
C LEU A 56 -14.59 16.16 9.11
N LYS A 57 -13.84 17.27 8.98
CA LYS A 57 -12.56 17.29 8.25
C LYS A 57 -11.49 16.48 8.97
N ILE A 58 -11.43 16.53 10.29
CA ILE A 58 -10.50 15.73 11.10
C ILE A 58 -10.83 14.24 10.90
N LYS A 59 -12.08 13.83 11.09
CA LYS A 59 -12.51 12.43 10.87
C LYS A 59 -12.20 11.94 9.46
N LYS A 60 -12.41 12.76 8.44
CA LYS A 60 -12.06 12.41 7.05
C LYS A 60 -10.56 12.27 6.86
N THR A 61 -9.76 13.09 7.52
CA THR A 61 -8.30 12.99 7.50
C THR A 61 -7.84 11.71 8.20
N ASP A 62 -8.41 11.40 9.37
CA ASP A 62 -8.15 10.16 10.11
C ASP A 62 -8.56 8.92 9.30
N GLU A 63 -9.71 8.94 8.61
CA GLU A 63 -10.14 7.86 7.71
C GLU A 63 -9.16 7.65 6.54
N ILE A 64 -8.64 8.74 5.97
CA ILE A 64 -7.62 8.69 4.92
C ILE A 64 -6.31 8.14 5.48
N GLU A 65 -5.89 8.58 6.66
CA GLU A 65 -4.67 8.11 7.31
C GLU A 65 -4.79 6.64 7.71
N GLN A 66 -5.89 6.21 8.33
CA GLN A 66 -6.17 4.80 8.66
C GLN A 66 -6.18 3.90 7.42
N ASN A 67 -6.71 4.36 6.29
CA ASN A 67 -6.64 3.64 5.02
C ASN A 67 -5.24 3.69 4.36
N LYS A 68 -4.39 4.64 4.78
CA LYS A 68 -2.99 4.79 4.34
C LYS A 68 -2.03 3.98 5.22
N PHE A 69 -2.41 3.59 6.42
CA PHE A 69 -1.58 2.78 7.31
C PHE A 69 -1.45 1.35 6.78
N ILE A 70 -0.40 1.12 5.97
CA ILE A 70 0.32 -0.14 6.10
C ILE A 70 0.70 -0.28 7.58
N HIS A 71 0.55 -1.48 8.13
CA HIS A 71 1.01 -1.84 9.47
C HIS A 71 2.32 -1.12 9.83
N PRO A 72 2.48 -0.52 11.04
CA PRO A 72 3.58 0.38 11.40
C PRO A 72 4.99 -0.21 11.18
N LYS A 73 5.08 -1.53 10.97
CA LYS A 73 6.31 -2.23 10.60
C LYS A 73 6.56 -2.33 9.09
N TYR A 74 5.93 -1.49 8.26
CA TYR A 74 6.18 -1.46 6.80
C TYR A 74 7.64 -1.11 6.48
N ILE A 75 8.30 -0.32 7.33
CA ILE A 75 9.74 -0.05 7.23
C ILE A 75 10.53 -1.36 7.42
N THR A 76 10.19 -2.14 8.46
CA THR A 76 10.81 -3.45 8.70
C THR A 76 10.57 -4.41 7.54
N ALA A 77 9.35 -4.44 6.99
CA ALA A 77 9.05 -5.24 5.81
C ALA A 77 9.89 -4.81 4.59
N SER A 78 10.04 -3.50 4.35
CA SER A 78 10.90 -3.00 3.26
C SER A 78 12.36 -3.39 3.45
N ASN A 79 12.86 -3.42 4.69
CA ASN A 79 14.23 -3.84 4.97
C ASN A 79 14.45 -5.31 4.59
N PHE A 80 13.50 -6.21 4.90
CA PHE A 80 13.59 -7.60 4.47
C PHE A 80 13.61 -7.73 2.94
N VAL A 81 12.80 -6.95 2.22
CA VAL A 81 12.82 -6.91 0.75
C VAL A 81 14.15 -6.38 0.22
N PHE A 82 14.73 -5.33 0.80
CA PHE A 82 16.02 -4.80 0.39
C PHE A 82 17.19 -5.76 0.68
N ILE A 83 17.18 -6.45 1.82
CA ILE A 83 18.19 -7.48 2.14
C ILE A 83 18.07 -8.63 1.11
N SER A 84 16.84 -9.06 0.79
CA SER A 84 16.59 -10.05 -0.26
C SER A 84 17.11 -9.59 -1.63
N ALA A 85 16.89 -8.32 -1.99
CA ALA A 85 17.40 -7.75 -3.23
C ALA A 85 18.94 -7.69 -3.26
N GLY A 86 19.57 -7.33 -2.14
CA GLY A 86 21.02 -7.32 -1.98
C GLY A 86 21.64 -8.72 -2.13
N LEU A 87 21.00 -9.74 -1.55
CA LEU A 87 21.37 -11.14 -1.79
C LEU A 87 21.22 -11.53 -3.27
N GLY A 88 20.23 -10.98 -3.95
CA GLY A 88 20.03 -11.18 -5.38
C GLY A 88 21.17 -10.60 -6.21
N ILE A 89 21.69 -9.42 -5.84
CA ILE A 89 22.88 -8.85 -6.48
C ILE A 89 24.07 -9.79 -6.29
N ILE A 90 24.28 -10.30 -5.07
CA ILE A 90 25.39 -11.21 -4.76
C ILE A 90 25.29 -12.48 -5.61
N SER A 91 24.11 -13.12 -5.65
CA SER A 91 23.87 -14.31 -6.48
C SER A 91 24.04 -14.03 -7.97
N PHE A 92 23.52 -12.91 -8.46
CA PHE A 92 23.64 -12.51 -9.86
C PHE A 92 25.10 -12.25 -10.26
N SER A 93 25.92 -11.74 -9.34
CA SER A 93 27.34 -11.46 -9.59
C SER A 93 28.17 -12.73 -9.77
N PHE A 94 27.83 -13.83 -9.08
CA PHE A 94 28.58 -15.09 -9.16
C PHE A 94 28.59 -15.71 -10.56
N SER A 95 27.49 -15.59 -11.30
CA SER A 95 27.33 -16.18 -12.64
C SER A 95 27.30 -15.15 -13.76
N LEU A 96 27.65 -13.88 -13.50
CA LEU A 96 27.52 -12.79 -14.46
C LEU A 96 28.25 -13.04 -15.79
N PHE A 97 29.50 -13.54 -15.73
CA PHE A 97 30.33 -13.77 -16.92
C PHE A 97 29.97 -15.06 -17.68
N ALA A 98 29.17 -15.94 -17.07
CA ALA A 98 28.72 -17.20 -17.67
C ALA A 98 27.34 -17.08 -18.33
N ARG A 99 26.66 -15.94 -18.18
CA ARG A 99 25.31 -15.68 -18.68
C ARG A 99 25.34 -15.03 -20.06
N ASP A 100 24.32 -15.32 -20.85
CA ASP A 100 24.10 -14.58 -22.09
C ASP A 100 23.53 -13.17 -21.82
N ILE A 101 23.53 -12.31 -22.83
CA ILE A 101 23.08 -10.92 -22.66
C ILE A 101 21.59 -10.83 -22.30
N GLY A 102 20.76 -11.79 -22.73
CA GLY A 102 19.34 -11.85 -22.42
C GLY A 102 19.10 -12.18 -20.95
N GLU A 103 19.84 -13.14 -20.41
CA GLU A 103 19.84 -13.54 -19.01
C GLU A 103 20.36 -12.41 -18.10
N VAL A 104 21.37 -11.67 -18.56
CA VAL A 104 21.87 -10.48 -17.84
C VAL A 104 20.81 -9.40 -17.77
N ILE A 105 20.17 -9.07 -18.90
CA ILE A 105 19.09 -8.06 -18.93
C ILE A 105 17.90 -8.51 -18.09
N GLY A 106 17.47 -9.77 -18.22
CA GLY A 106 16.37 -10.33 -17.45
C GLY A 106 16.64 -10.30 -15.95
N GLY A 107 17.88 -10.65 -15.54
CA GLY A 107 18.31 -10.55 -14.14
C GLY A 107 18.31 -9.12 -13.62
N ALA A 108 18.81 -8.16 -14.41
CA ALA A 108 18.80 -6.74 -14.04
C ALA A 108 17.38 -6.18 -13.87
N ILE A 109 16.45 -6.52 -14.77
CA ILE A 109 15.04 -6.13 -14.68
C ILE A 109 14.39 -6.75 -13.43
N SER A 110 14.67 -8.03 -13.16
CA SER A 110 14.16 -8.73 -11.98
C SER A 110 14.63 -8.06 -10.69
N LEU A 111 15.94 -7.81 -10.56
CA LEU A 111 16.51 -7.10 -9.41
C LEU A 111 15.93 -5.69 -9.25
N GLY A 112 15.86 -4.92 -10.34
CA GLY A 112 15.26 -3.59 -10.33
C GLY A 112 13.80 -3.61 -9.88
N SER A 113 13.04 -4.63 -10.27
CA SER A 113 11.65 -4.83 -9.85
C SER A 113 11.54 -5.08 -8.34
N VAL A 114 12.40 -5.92 -7.77
CA VAL A 114 12.41 -6.17 -6.31
C VAL A 114 12.79 -4.90 -5.53
N PHE A 115 13.78 -4.14 -6.01
CA PHE A 115 14.13 -2.83 -5.41
C PHE A 115 12.98 -1.83 -5.49
N LEU A 116 12.30 -1.74 -6.64
CA LEU A 116 11.14 -0.88 -6.81
C LEU A 116 10.02 -1.25 -5.83
N ILE A 117 9.71 -2.54 -5.70
CA ILE A 117 8.73 -3.03 -4.73
C ILE A 117 9.15 -2.65 -3.30
N GLY A 118 10.40 -2.87 -2.91
CA GLY A 118 10.92 -2.48 -1.59
C GLY A 118 10.77 -0.98 -1.32
N PHE A 119 11.07 -0.15 -2.32
CA PHE A 119 10.92 1.31 -2.24
C PHE A 119 9.46 1.73 -2.06
N LEU A 120 8.54 1.16 -2.85
CA LEU A 120 7.12 1.48 -2.77
C LEU A 120 6.49 1.00 -1.45
N ILE A 121 6.93 -0.15 -0.92
CA ILE A 121 6.57 -0.60 0.44
C ILE A 121 7.03 0.42 1.47
N ARG A 122 8.26 0.92 1.36
CA ARG A 122 8.80 1.92 2.29
C ARG A 122 8.05 3.26 2.23
N LYS A 123 7.40 3.58 1.11
CA LYS A 123 6.52 4.75 0.96
C LYS A 123 5.14 4.57 1.60
N GLY A 124 4.81 3.40 2.14
CA GLY A 124 3.52 3.18 2.78
C GLY A 124 2.36 2.95 1.78
N ILE A 125 2.65 2.53 0.54
CA ILE A 125 1.60 2.26 -0.45
C ILE A 125 0.89 0.93 -0.13
N SER A 126 -0.37 0.99 0.31
CA SER A 126 -1.12 -0.17 0.82
C SER A 126 -1.32 -1.31 -0.18
N VAL A 127 -1.34 -1.01 -1.49
CA VAL A 127 -1.40 -2.00 -2.58
C VAL A 127 -0.16 -2.90 -2.60
N MET A 128 0.98 -2.34 -2.16
CA MET A 128 2.18 -2.98 -1.58
C MET A 128 2.11 -4.48 -1.33
N LYS A 129 1.30 -4.80 -0.32
CA LYS A 129 1.21 -6.14 0.27
C LYS A 129 0.69 -7.19 -0.71
N HIS A 130 -0.27 -6.82 -1.56
CA HIS A 130 -0.87 -7.73 -2.53
C HIS A 130 0.07 -7.99 -3.70
N VAL A 131 0.75 -6.94 -4.18
CA VAL A 131 1.72 -7.10 -5.27
C VAL A 131 2.87 -7.99 -4.82
N LEU A 132 3.46 -7.72 -3.65
CA LEU A 132 4.53 -8.59 -3.12
C LEU A 132 4.06 -10.05 -2.97
N LEU A 133 2.83 -10.28 -2.49
CA LEU A 133 2.26 -11.61 -2.37
C LEU A 133 2.11 -12.33 -3.72
N VAL A 134 1.58 -11.65 -4.74
CA VAL A 134 1.41 -12.23 -6.08
C VAL A 134 2.77 -12.59 -6.69
N PHE A 135 3.74 -11.67 -6.65
CA PHE A 135 5.09 -11.92 -7.16
C PHE A 135 5.78 -13.07 -6.41
N PHE A 136 5.61 -13.14 -5.09
CA PHE A 136 6.16 -14.23 -4.29
C PHE A 136 5.57 -15.61 -4.66
N LEU A 137 4.24 -15.70 -4.82
CA LEU A 137 3.58 -16.95 -5.23
C LEU A 137 3.98 -17.37 -6.64
N LEU A 138 4.06 -16.43 -7.59
CA LEU A 138 4.55 -16.70 -8.94
C LEU A 138 6.01 -17.17 -8.91
N GLY A 139 6.86 -16.53 -8.11
CA GLY A 139 8.25 -16.92 -7.91
C GLY A 139 8.37 -18.36 -7.40
N ILE A 140 7.63 -18.74 -6.35
CA ILE A 140 7.62 -20.12 -5.84
C ILE A 140 7.16 -21.09 -6.92
N LEU A 141 6.05 -20.79 -7.61
CA LEU A 141 5.45 -21.69 -8.58
C LEU A 141 6.38 -21.95 -9.78
N LEU A 142 7.11 -20.94 -10.23
CA LEU A 142 8.11 -21.06 -11.28
C LEU A 142 9.35 -21.80 -10.79
N SER A 143 9.85 -21.47 -9.60
CA SER A 143 11.10 -22.04 -9.06
C SER A 143 10.97 -23.50 -8.59
N LEU A 144 9.78 -23.97 -8.22
CA LEU A 144 9.59 -25.31 -7.66
C LEU A 144 10.09 -26.43 -8.61
N LYS A 145 9.93 -26.21 -9.93
CA LYS A 145 10.38 -27.16 -10.95
C LYS A 145 11.90 -27.25 -11.07
N PHE A 146 12.60 -26.14 -10.80
CA PHE A 146 14.04 -26.02 -10.98
C PHE A 146 14.82 -26.27 -9.68
N LEU A 147 14.14 -26.34 -8.54
CA LEU A 147 14.76 -26.51 -7.22
C LEU A 147 15.70 -27.73 -7.13
N PRO A 148 15.35 -28.94 -7.63
CA PRO A 148 16.24 -30.10 -7.53
C PRO A 148 17.55 -29.90 -8.30
N VAL A 149 17.48 -29.28 -9.48
CA VAL A 149 18.65 -28.95 -10.31
C VAL A 149 19.52 -27.92 -9.60
N LEU A 150 18.91 -26.89 -9.02
CA LEU A 150 19.63 -25.84 -8.30
C LEU A 150 20.40 -26.39 -7.10
N ILE A 151 19.80 -27.30 -6.33
CA ILE A 151 20.44 -27.90 -5.14
C ILE A 151 21.66 -28.75 -5.52
N VAL A 152 21.58 -29.51 -6.61
CA VAL A 152 22.65 -30.43 -7.02
C VAL A 152 23.81 -29.70 -7.69
N PHE A 153 23.51 -28.78 -8.61
CA PHE A 153 24.52 -28.16 -9.46
C PHE A 153 24.99 -26.79 -8.95
N TYR A 154 24.15 -26.07 -8.20
CA TYR A 154 24.42 -24.71 -7.72
C TYR A 154 24.02 -24.54 -6.24
N PRO A 155 24.63 -25.30 -5.31
CA PRO A 155 24.20 -25.36 -3.92
C PRO A 155 24.25 -24.00 -3.22
N ILE A 156 25.21 -23.14 -3.57
CA ILE A 156 25.31 -21.78 -3.02
C ILE A 156 24.15 -20.91 -3.49
N GLU A 157 23.80 -20.95 -4.78
CA GLU A 157 22.64 -20.22 -5.32
C GLU A 157 21.33 -20.73 -4.71
N ALA A 158 21.22 -22.05 -4.48
CA ALA A 158 20.08 -22.65 -3.79
C ALA A 158 19.91 -22.12 -2.35
N ILE A 159 21.00 -22.02 -1.59
CA ILE A 159 20.99 -21.45 -0.24
C ILE A 159 20.55 -19.98 -0.27
N ILE A 160 21.11 -19.18 -1.19
CA ILE A 160 20.75 -17.77 -1.33
C ILE A 160 19.26 -17.64 -1.67
N PHE A 161 18.76 -18.44 -2.63
CA PHE A 161 17.36 -18.46 -3.02
C PHE A 161 16.42 -18.79 -1.84
N LEU A 162 16.78 -19.77 -1.00
CA LEU A 162 16.02 -20.12 0.20
C LEU A 162 15.97 -18.97 1.20
N ILE A 163 17.12 -18.33 1.48
CA ILE A 163 17.18 -17.18 2.39
C ILE A 163 16.35 -16.03 1.84
N GLN A 164 16.43 -15.74 0.54
CA GLN A 164 15.60 -14.72 -0.11
C GLN A 164 14.12 -15.03 0.03
N SER A 165 13.71 -16.28 -0.17
CA SER A 165 12.32 -16.71 -0.03
C SER A 165 11.82 -16.52 1.40
N ILE A 166 12.63 -16.86 2.41
CA ILE A 166 12.30 -16.63 3.83
C ILE A 166 12.14 -15.14 4.13
N LEU A 167 13.07 -14.30 3.65
CA LEU A 167 13.01 -12.85 3.87
C LEU A 167 11.76 -12.22 3.24
N GLN A 168 11.43 -12.60 1.99
CA GLN A 168 10.23 -12.09 1.31
C GLN A 168 8.95 -12.58 1.99
N PHE A 169 8.93 -13.83 2.47
CA PHE A 169 7.81 -14.35 3.26
C PHE A 169 7.62 -13.58 4.58
N LEU A 170 8.72 -13.30 5.30
CA LEU A 170 8.69 -12.46 6.49
C LEU A 170 8.18 -11.04 6.18
N ALA A 171 8.60 -10.44 5.06
CA ALA A 171 8.08 -9.15 4.63
C ALA A 171 6.55 -9.19 4.45
N ILE A 172 6.02 -10.23 3.79
CA ILE A 172 4.58 -10.43 3.62
C ILE A 172 3.87 -10.52 4.98
N ILE A 173 4.37 -11.35 5.90
CA ILE A 173 3.79 -11.47 7.26
C ILE A 173 3.72 -10.10 7.94
N TYR A 174 4.80 -9.32 7.86
CA TYR A 174 4.87 -7.99 8.47
C TYR A 174 3.91 -6.97 7.84
N LEU A 175 3.60 -7.11 6.55
CA LEU A 175 2.65 -6.25 5.83
C LEU A 175 1.19 -6.62 6.08
N TYR A 176 0.89 -7.90 6.34
CA TYR A 176 -0.47 -8.40 6.60
C TYR A 176 -0.83 -8.49 8.09
N ARG A 177 0.15 -8.34 8.99
CA ARG A 177 -0.11 -8.35 10.43
C ARG A 177 -1.06 -7.20 10.79
N ILE A 178 -2.14 -7.52 11.50
CA ILE A 178 -3.05 -6.51 12.06
C ILE A 178 -2.30 -5.79 13.20
N PRO A 179 -2.29 -4.45 13.26
CA PRO A 179 -1.67 -3.74 14.36
C PRO A 179 -2.33 -4.20 15.67
N LYS A 180 -1.53 -4.62 16.65
CA LYS A 180 -2.09 -4.80 18.00
C LYS A 180 -2.47 -3.40 18.48
N VAL A 181 -3.76 -3.14 18.56
CA VAL A 181 -4.29 -1.97 19.28
C VAL A 181 -3.75 -2.12 20.70
N GLY A 182 -2.91 -1.18 21.12
CA GLY A 182 -2.33 -1.19 22.46
C GLY A 182 -3.47 -1.24 23.49
N LYS A 183 -3.31 -2.12 24.49
CA LYS A 183 -3.98 -1.95 25.76
C LYS A 183 -3.34 -0.79 26.50
#